data_AF-A0A2N0NI43-F1
#
_entry.id   AF-A0A2N0NI43-F1
#
_cell.length_a   1.000
_cell.length_b   1.000
_cell.length_c   1.000
_cell.angle_alpha   90.00
_cell.angle_beta   90.00
_cell.angle_gamma   90.00
#
_symmetry.space_group_name_H-M   'P 1'
#
loop_
_entity.id
_entity.type
_entity.pdbx_description
1 polymer ?
#
loop_
_entity_poly.entity_id
_entity_poly.type
_entity_poly.pdbx_seq_one_letter_code
_entity_poly.pdbx_strand_id
1 'polypeptide(L)'
;MAPEVLPIKICKGLRPNIFKYTPKLHADLITKCWDAKAENRPTAKELFQELKKLQEYQVNEDDSDIKSQVNEYDDKIKLNRTSEKRSNNIQTHPQAIYISRLLNFKNLPEPVNSGAIQSTLCK
;
A
#
# COMPACT_ATOMS: atom_id res chain seq x y z
N MET A 1 6.99 -8.71 -20.19
CA MET A 1 7.52 -9.17 -18.89
C MET A 1 6.87 -10.52 -18.59
N ALA A 2 7.65 -11.59 -18.41
CA ALA A 2 7.09 -12.92 -18.19
C ALA A 2 6.22 -12.93 -16.91
N PRO A 3 4.98 -13.46 -16.94
CA PRO A 3 4.02 -13.39 -15.84
C PRO A 3 4.51 -14.08 -14.55
N GLU A 4 5.52 -14.95 -14.65
CA GLU A 4 6.05 -15.73 -13.53
C GLU A 4 7.05 -14.95 -12.65
N VAL A 5 7.61 -13.84 -13.17
CA VAL A 5 8.65 -13.09 -12.45
C VAL A 5 8.06 -12.22 -11.32
N LEU A 6 6.87 -11.66 -11.53
CA LEU A 6 6.24 -10.74 -10.58
C LEU A 6 5.76 -11.43 -9.29
N PRO A 7 5.05 -12.57 -9.33
CA PRO A 7 4.64 -13.30 -8.12
C PRO A 7 5.82 -13.68 -7.22
N ILE A 8 6.93 -14.13 -7.82
CA ILE A 8 8.16 -14.46 -7.08
C ILE A 8 8.71 -13.22 -6.37
N LYS A 9 8.75 -12.06 -7.05
CA LYS A 9 9.18 -10.80 -6.43
C LYS A 9 8.27 -10.40 -5.27
N ILE A 10 6.94 -10.57 -5.41
CA ILE A 10 5.97 -10.28 -4.35
C ILE A 10 6.17 -11.20 -3.15
N CYS A 11 6.37 -12.50 -3.36
CA CYS A 11 6.72 -13.43 -2.28
C CYS A 11 8.04 -13.03 -1.60
N LYS A 12 9.03 -12.52 -2.36
CA LYS A 12 10.28 -11.98 -1.82
C LYS A 12 10.16 -10.58 -1.19
N GLY A 13 8.95 -10.10 -0.92
CA GLY A 13 8.71 -8.84 -0.22
C GLY A 13 8.63 -7.61 -1.11
N LEU A 14 8.56 -7.74 -2.44
CA LEU A 14 8.25 -6.60 -3.30
C LEU A 14 6.85 -6.07 -2.96
N ARG A 15 6.79 -4.79 -2.62
CA ARG A 15 5.55 -4.03 -2.39
C ARG A 15 5.64 -2.68 -3.11
N PRO A 16 4.50 -2.10 -3.51
CA PRO A 16 4.45 -0.72 -3.96
C PRO A 16 5.11 0.22 -2.95
N ASN A 17 5.79 1.26 -3.45
CA ASN A 17 6.30 2.30 -2.58
C ASN A 17 5.12 3.12 -2.02
N ILE A 18 5.06 3.26 -0.70
CA ILE A 18 4.11 4.17 -0.07
C ILE A 18 4.63 5.59 -0.28
N PHE A 19 3.74 6.52 -0.63
CA PHE A 19 4.14 7.90 -0.84
C PHE A 19 4.72 8.48 0.45
N LYS A 20 5.86 9.19 0.37
CA LYS A 20 6.62 9.65 1.54
C LYS A 20 5.78 10.44 2.55
N TYR A 21 4.81 11.21 2.06
CA TYR A 21 3.96 12.06 2.88
C TYR A 21 2.62 11.40 3.24
N THR A 22 2.41 10.13 2.90
CA THR A 22 1.23 9.40 3.36
C THR A 22 1.19 9.43 4.89
N PRO A 23 0.08 9.86 5.51
CA PRO A 23 -0.03 9.92 6.96
C PRO A 23 0.31 8.57 7.58
N LYS A 24 1.07 8.57 8.69
CA LYS A 24 1.63 7.36 9.29
C LYS A 24 0.58 6.28 9.53
N LEU A 25 -0.59 6.66 10.07
CA LEU A 25 -1.70 5.73 10.31
C LEU A 25 -2.18 5.01 9.04
N HIS A 26 -2.20 5.69 7.90
CA HIS A 26 -2.55 5.08 6.62
C HIS A 26 -1.42 4.17 6.11
N ALA A 27 -0.17 4.60 6.25
CA ALA A 27 0.99 3.77 5.89
C ALA A 27 1.02 2.48 6.70
N ASP A 28 0.83 2.57 8.01
CA ASP A 28 0.78 1.43 8.93
C ASP A 28 -0.36 0.46 8.54
N LEU A 29 -1.55 0.98 8.24
CA LEU A 29 -2.70 0.17 7.80
C LEU A 29 -2.43 -0.54 6.46
N ILE A 30 -1.88 0.17 5.47
CA ILE A 30 -1.44 -0.43 4.20
C ILE A 30 -0.44 -1.55 4.47
N THR A 31 0.51 -1.32 5.38
CA THR A 31 1.52 -2.33 5.70
C THR A 31 0.95 -3.57 6.38
N LYS A 32 -0.05 -3.40 7.24
CA LYS A 32 -0.75 -4.52 7.88
C LYS A 32 -1.57 -5.34 6.87
N CYS A 33 -2.20 -4.69 5.90
CA CYS A 33 -3.00 -5.35 4.87
C CYS A 33 -2.21 -6.32 3.97
N TRP A 34 -0.92 -6.05 3.74
CA TRP A 34 -0.09 -6.85 2.85
C TRP A 34 0.98 -7.68 3.57
N ASP A 35 0.80 -7.91 4.87
CA ASP A 35 1.70 -8.75 5.69
C ASP A 35 1.84 -10.14 5.06
N ALA A 36 3.05 -10.69 5.11
CA ALA A 36 3.38 -11.99 4.57
C ALA A 36 2.55 -13.11 5.22
N LYS A 37 2.31 -12.99 6.54
CA LYS A 37 1.48 -13.91 7.31
C LYS A 37 0.02 -13.50 7.19
N ALA A 38 -0.84 -14.44 6.80
CA ALA A 38 -2.26 -14.16 6.58
C ALA A 38 -2.97 -13.78 7.89
N GLU A 39 -2.57 -14.38 9.00
CA GLU A 39 -3.09 -14.16 10.34
C GLU A 39 -2.82 -12.75 10.90
N ASN A 40 -1.82 -12.05 10.35
CA ASN A 40 -1.51 -10.67 10.73
C ASN A 40 -2.36 -9.63 9.98
N ARG A 41 -3.00 -10.04 8.88
CA ARG A 41 -3.80 -9.15 8.04
C ARG A 41 -5.13 -8.85 8.73
N PRO A 42 -5.62 -7.60 8.68
CA PRO A 42 -6.94 -7.30 9.19
C PRO A 42 -7.99 -8.01 8.34
N THR A 43 -9.06 -8.46 8.99
CA THR A 43 -10.29 -8.83 8.31
C THR A 43 -10.90 -7.60 7.62
N ALA A 44 -11.75 -7.83 6.62
CA ALA A 44 -12.47 -6.74 5.96
C ALA A 44 -13.28 -5.88 6.96
N LYS A 45 -13.81 -6.49 8.02
CA LYS A 45 -14.55 -5.80 9.09
C LYS A 45 -13.64 -4.90 9.91
N GLU A 46 -12.49 -5.40 10.35
CA GLU A 46 -11.50 -4.59 11.10
C GLU A 46 -10.96 -3.45 10.25
N LEU A 47 -10.64 -3.72 8.98
CA LEU A 47 -10.19 -2.71 8.04
C LEU A 47 -11.21 -1.58 7.88
N PHE A 48 -12.49 -1.94 7.71
CA PHE A 48 -13.57 -0.95 7.64
C PHE A 48 -13.69 -0.11 8.92
N GLN A 49 -13.58 -0.74 10.09
CA GLN A 49 -13.63 -0.03 11.36
C GLN A 49 -12.45 0.93 11.55
N GLU A 50 -11.24 0.52 11.20
CA GLU A 50 -10.05 1.38 11.25
C GLU A 50 -10.18 2.58 10.31
N LEU A 51 -10.61 2.34 9.05
CA LEU A 51 -10.85 3.43 8.10
C LEU A 51 -11.93 4.42 8.59
N LYS A 52 -13.00 3.92 9.21
CA LYS A 52 -14.05 4.76 9.78
C LYS A 52 -13.52 5.63 10.93
N LYS A 53 -12.72 5.06 11.84
CA LYS A 53 -12.08 5.84 12.91
C LYS A 53 -11.18 6.93 12.34
N LEU A 54 -10.36 6.60 11.34
CA LEU A 54 -9.49 7.58 10.67
C LEU A 54 -10.26 8.73 10.03
N GLN A 55 -11.47 8.46 9.52
CA GLN A 55 -12.37 9.50 9.02
C GLN A 55 -12.89 10.39 10.16
N GLU A 56 -13.28 9.80 11.29
CA GLU A 56 -13.76 10.53 12.47
C GLU A 56 -12.66 11.41 13.10
N TYR A 57 -11.43 10.92 13.18
CA TYR A 57 -10.27 11.71 13.66
C TYR A 57 -9.95 12.92 12.78
N GLN A 58 -10.23 12.87 11.48
CA GLN A 58 -10.05 14.02 10.60
C GLN A 58 -11.11 15.11 10.83
N VAL A 59 -12.25 14.75 11.41
CA VAL A 59 -13.37 15.66 11.68
C VAL A 59 -13.27 16.25 13.10
N ASN A 60 -12.75 15.50 14.07
CA ASN A 60 -12.59 15.94 15.44
C ASN A 60 -11.22 16.63 15.63
N GLU A 61 -11.23 17.90 16.03
CA GLU A 61 -10.08 18.81 15.93
C GLU A 61 -8.93 18.55 16.95
N ASP A 62 -9.08 17.53 17.79
CA ASP A 62 -8.29 17.37 19.01
C ASP A 62 -6.93 16.67 18.82
N ASP A 63 -6.66 16.04 17.66
CA ASP A 63 -5.35 15.43 17.35
C ASP A 63 -4.58 16.26 16.31
N SER A 64 -3.73 17.16 16.81
CA SER A 64 -2.92 18.08 15.99
C SER A 64 -1.95 17.36 15.06
N ASP A 65 -1.47 16.18 15.44
CA ASP A 65 -0.39 15.48 14.74
C ASP A 65 -0.92 14.73 13.51
N ILE A 66 -2.11 14.14 13.62
CA ILE A 66 -2.79 13.52 12.47
C ILE A 66 -3.21 14.61 11.48
N LYS A 67 -3.83 15.69 11.96
CA LYS A 67 -4.29 16.82 11.12
C LYS A 67 -3.14 17.44 10.34
N SER A 68 -1.98 17.65 10.99
CA SER A 68 -0.77 18.15 10.34
C SER A 68 -0.29 17.25 9.20
N GLN A 69 -0.22 15.93 9.44
CA GLN A 69 0.18 14.96 8.40
C GLN A 69 -0.78 14.91 7.22
N VAL A 70 -2.10 15.00 7.46
CA VAL A 70 -3.11 15.05 6.38
C VAL A 70 -2.96 16.33 5.56
N ASN A 71 -2.78 17.48 6.20
CA ASN A 71 -2.56 18.74 5.50
C ASN A 71 -1.28 18.71 4.65
N GLU A 72 -0.18 18.18 5.20
CA GLU A 72 1.07 18.02 4.46
C GLU A 72 0.88 17.10 3.25
N TYR A 73 0.19 15.97 3.43
CA TYR A 73 -0.14 15.06 2.32
C TYR A 73 -0.92 15.79 1.22
N ASP A 74 -1.96 16.53 1.58
CA ASP A 74 -2.80 17.27 0.63
C ASP A 74 -2.01 18.33 -0.14
N ASP A 75 -1.16 19.08 0.53
CA ASP A 75 -0.31 20.09 -0.11
C ASP A 75 0.69 19.46 -1.08
N LYS A 76 1.32 18.34 -0.70
CA LYS A 76 2.28 17.62 -1.55
C LYS A 76 1.59 16.94 -2.73
N ILE A 77 0.39 16.40 -2.54
CA ILE A 77 -0.40 15.84 -3.64
C ILE A 77 -0.85 16.94 -4.60
N LYS A 78 -1.29 18.12 -4.11
CA LYS A 78 -1.60 19.27 -4.96
C LYS A 78 -0.39 19.71 -5.77
N LEU A 79 0.79 19.80 -5.16
CA LEU A 79 2.04 20.16 -5.85
C LEU A 79 2.41 19.13 -6.94
N ASN A 80 2.34 17.84 -6.61
CA ASN A 80 2.58 16.76 -7.58
C ASN A 80 1.52 16.72 -8.70
N ARG A 81 0.29 17.15 -8.42
CA ARG A 81 -0.78 17.29 -9.42
C ARG A 81 -0.54 18.46 -10.37
N THR A 82 0.14 19.53 -9.94
CA THR A 82 0.46 20.67 -10.81
C THR A 82 1.66 20.40 -11.74
N SER A 83 2.55 19.46 -11.41
CA SER A 83 3.74 19.19 -12.21
C SER A 83 3.52 18.24 -13.40
N GLU A 84 2.42 17.49 -13.46
CA GLU A 84 2.11 16.64 -14.62
C GLU A 84 0.61 16.66 -14.95
N LYS A 85 0.33 17.12 -16.17
CA LYS A 85 -0.95 17.00 -16.89
C LYS A 85 -1.56 15.60 -16.70
N ARG A 86 -2.53 15.46 -15.79
CA ARG A 86 -3.53 14.39 -15.93
C ARG A 86 -4.52 14.80 -17.01
N SER A 87 -4.25 14.40 -18.26
CA SER A 87 -5.37 13.95 -19.08
C SER A 87 -6.11 12.88 -18.29
N ASN A 88 -7.44 12.93 -18.25
CA ASN A 88 -8.31 11.94 -17.58
C ASN A 88 -8.21 10.50 -18.15
N ASN A 89 -7.16 10.18 -18.89
CA ASN A 89 -6.88 8.86 -19.40
C ASN A 89 -6.23 8.03 -18.29
N ILE A 90 -7.05 7.27 -17.56
CA ILE A 90 -6.56 6.12 -16.81
C ILE A 90 -5.96 5.17 -17.87
N GLN A 91 -4.64 5.25 -18.06
CA GLN A 91 -3.97 4.42 -19.03
C GLN A 91 -3.85 3.01 -18.45
N THR A 92 -4.79 2.15 -18.84
CA THR A 92 -4.73 0.74 -18.50
C THR A 92 -3.72 0.05 -19.40
N HIS A 93 -2.97 -0.90 -18.85
CA HIS A 93 -2.08 -1.70 -19.68
C HIS A 93 -2.93 -2.58 -20.60
N PRO A 94 -2.60 -2.75 -21.90
CA PRO A 94 -3.40 -3.54 -22.83
C PRO A 94 -3.54 -5.03 -22.41
N GLN A 95 -2.73 -5.50 -21.47
CA GLN A 95 -2.78 -6.86 -20.93
C GLN A 95 -3.35 -6.91 -19.50
N ALA A 96 -3.90 -5.81 -18.98
CA ALA A 96 -4.53 -5.77 -17.68
C ALA A 96 -5.87 -6.52 -17.71
N ILE A 97 -6.07 -7.41 -16.75
CA ILE A 97 -7.31 -8.17 -16.57
C ILE A 97 -7.92 -7.71 -15.24
N TYR A 98 -9.09 -7.07 -15.30
CA TYR A 98 -9.79 -6.52 -14.13
C TYR A 98 -10.91 -7.42 -13.60
N ILE A 99 -11.03 -8.62 -14.15
CA ILE A 99 -11.92 -9.67 -13.66
C ILE A 99 -11.14 -10.67 -12.81
N SER A 100 -11.84 -11.32 -11.87
CA SER A 100 -11.25 -12.40 -11.07
C SER A 100 -10.72 -13.51 -11.97
N ARG A 101 -9.51 -13.99 -11.69
CA ARG A 101 -8.87 -15.09 -12.40
C ARG A 101 -8.01 -15.88 -11.44
N LEU A 102 -8.12 -17.20 -11.49
CA LEU A 102 -7.24 -18.09 -10.73
C LEU A 102 -5.79 -17.95 -11.24
N LEU A 103 -4.88 -17.68 -10.32
CA LEU A 103 -3.45 -17.65 -10.59
C LEU A 103 -2.82 -18.95 -10.08
N ASN A 104 -2.44 -19.84 -11.00
CA ASN A 104 -1.84 -21.12 -10.68
C ASN A 104 -0.31 -21.07 -10.92
N PHE A 105 0.42 -20.54 -9.94
CA PHE A 105 1.88 -20.52 -9.98
C PHE A 105 2.44 -21.77 -9.27
N LYS A 106 3.37 -22.47 -9.92
CA LYS A 106 4.11 -23.58 -9.30
C LYS A 106 5.37 -23.04 -8.63
N ASN A 107 5.77 -23.66 -7.52
CA ASN A 107 7.07 -23.41 -6.86
C ASN A 107 7.31 -21.96 -6.39
N LEU A 108 6.28 -21.28 -5.85
CA LEU A 108 6.49 -19.98 -5.22
C LEU A 108 7.28 -20.13 -3.91
N PRO A 109 8.24 -19.22 -3.62
CA PRO A 109 8.91 -19.22 -2.32
C PRO A 109 7.95 -18.75 -1.22
N GLU A 110 8.30 -19.04 0.03
CA GLU A 110 7.57 -18.53 1.18
C GLU A 110 7.53 -16.99 1.16
N PRO A 111 6.34 -16.37 1.38
CA PRO A 111 6.23 -14.93 1.45
C PRO A 111 7.00 -14.32 2.63
N VAL A 112 7.68 -13.20 2.39
CA VAL A 112 8.36 -12.41 3.42
C VAL A 112 7.94 -10.94 3.38
N ASN A 113 8.01 -10.26 4.53
CA ASN A 113 7.70 -8.83 4.64
C ASN A 113 8.80 -7.96 3.99
N SER A 114 8.39 -6.82 3.43
CA SER A 114 9.33 -5.82 2.89
C SER A 114 10.24 -5.31 4.02
N GLY A 115 11.56 -5.51 3.89
CA GLY A 115 12.54 -5.10 4.91
C GLY A 115 13.16 -6.23 5.75
N ALA A 116 12.63 -7.46 5.69
CA ALA A 116 13.24 -8.63 6.36
C ALA A 116 14.64 -9.01 5.82
N ILE A 117 15.08 -8.37 4.73
CA ILE A 117 16.41 -8.55 4.13
C ILE A 117 17.44 -7.58 4.76
N GLN A 118 17.02 -6.52 5.46
CA GLN A 118 17.97 -5.60 6.11
C GLN A 118 18.60 -6.17 7.39
N SER A 119 18.02 -7.22 7.99
CA SER A 119 18.53 -7.80 9.24
C SER A 119 19.55 -8.94 9.07
N THR A 120 19.82 -9.39 7.84
CA THR A 120 20.78 -10.48 7.56
C THR A 120 22.08 -10.04 6.89
N LEU A 121 22.27 -8.73 6.65
CA LEU A 121 23.49 -8.17 6.04
C LEU A 121 24.29 -7.24 6.99
N CYS A 122 24.08 -7.36 8.29
CA CYS A 122 24.91 -6.75 9.34
C CYS A 122 25.24 -7.80 10.40
N LYS A 123 26.13 -8.73 10.05
CA LYS A 123 27.04 -9.43 10.96
C LYS A 123 28.35 -9.68 10.23
#